data_AF-A0AAP5TD11-F1
#
_entry.id   AF-A0AAP5TD11-F1
#
_cell.length_a   1.000
_cell.length_b   1.000
_cell.length_c   1.000
_cell.angle_alpha   90.00
_cell.angle_beta   90.00
_cell.angle_gamma   90.00
#
_symmetry.space_group_name_H-M   'P 1'
#
loop_
_entity.id
_entity.type
_entity.pdbx_description
1 polymer ?
#
loop_
_entity_poly.entity_id
_entity_poly.type
_entity_poly.pdbx_seq_one_letter_code
_entity_poly.pdbx_strand_id
1 'polypeptide(L)'
;MKIYPAVYSVQNGIVELLIPDFPGMLIEGENLVKATEKAEKQITAQGNLPEPSVMNNNHLVEGEHIIMLPINEYAGKSTKRIRRNVTIPQYLNDWAKQTGINVSQILTEALDKKFKTSE
;
A
#
# COMPACT_ATOMS: atom_id res chain seq x y z
N MET A 1 5.33 -6.78 2.88
CA MET A 1 5.68 -6.55 1.47
C MET A 1 5.25 -7.79 0.71
N LYS A 2 4.37 -7.64 -0.27
CA LYS A 2 3.92 -8.71 -1.17
C LYS A 2 4.41 -8.39 -2.58
N ILE A 3 4.74 -9.41 -3.36
CA ILE A 3 5.22 -9.23 -4.73
C ILE A 3 4.16 -9.85 -5.64
N TYR A 4 3.49 -9.03 -6.43
CA TYR A 4 2.46 -9.48 -7.35
C TYR A 4 3.03 -9.52 -8.76
N PRO A 5 2.78 -10.60 -9.50
CA PRO A 5 3.10 -10.57 -10.91
C PRO A 5 2.09 -9.69 -11.64
N ALA A 6 2.56 -8.92 -12.61
CA ALA A 6 1.72 -8.07 -13.44
C ALA A 6 2.16 -8.16 -14.89
N VAL A 7 1.20 -8.01 -15.79
CA VAL A 7 1.43 -7.98 -17.22
C VAL A 7 1.40 -6.53 -17.64
N TYR A 8 2.45 -6.07 -18.34
CA TYR A 8 2.43 -4.76 -18.97
C TYR A 8 2.51 -4.89 -20.49
N SER A 9 1.84 -3.96 -21.16
CA SER A 9 1.86 -3.79 -22.61
C SER A 9 2.00 -2.31 -22.95
N VAL A 10 2.43 -2.01 -24.18
CA VAL A 10 2.57 -0.63 -24.65
C VAL A 10 1.63 -0.42 -25.83
N GLN A 11 0.61 0.40 -25.63
CA GLN A 11 -0.36 0.75 -26.67
C GLN A 11 -0.27 2.25 -26.96
N ASN A 12 0.04 2.63 -28.21
CA ASN A 12 0.10 4.03 -28.65
C ASN A 12 0.99 4.95 -27.77
N GLY A 13 2.06 4.39 -27.19
CA GLY A 13 2.97 5.12 -26.29
C GLY A 13 2.48 5.25 -24.85
N ILE A 14 1.37 4.63 -24.48
CA ILE A 14 0.86 4.50 -23.12
C ILE A 14 1.22 3.11 -22.60
N VAL A 15 1.74 3.05 -21.39
CA VAL A 15 1.98 1.78 -20.69
C VAL A 15 0.71 1.39 -19.96
N GLU A 16 0.19 0.22 -20.31
CA GLU A 16 -0.92 -0.43 -19.62
C GLU A 16 -0.36 -1.52 -18.71
N LEU A 17 -0.93 -1.64 -17.53
CA LEU A 17 -0.50 -2.57 -16.50
C LEU A 17 -1.73 -3.28 -15.92
N LEU A 18 -1.73 -4.60 -16.01
CA LEU A 18 -2.77 -5.49 -15.54
C LEU A 18 -2.22 -6.40 -14.46
N ILE A 19 -2.93 -6.48 -13.34
CA ILE A 19 -2.51 -7.28 -12.19
C ILE A 19 -3.57 -8.36 -12.00
N PRO A 20 -3.28 -9.64 -12.32
CA PRO A 20 -4.26 -10.73 -12.28
C PRO A 20 -4.93 -10.88 -10.91
N ASP A 21 -4.17 -10.62 -9.84
CA ASP A 21 -4.63 -10.68 -8.45
C ASP A 21 -5.63 -9.57 -8.08
N PHE A 22 -5.73 -8.52 -8.89
CA PHE A 22 -6.65 -7.40 -8.73
C PHE A 22 -7.55 -7.31 -9.98
N PRO A 23 -8.55 -8.21 -10.13
CA PRO A 23 -9.38 -8.25 -11.32
C PRO A 23 -10.13 -6.92 -11.53
N GLY A 24 -10.10 -6.42 -12.77
CA GLY A 24 -10.69 -5.14 -13.15
C GLY A 24 -9.79 -3.92 -12.86
N MET A 25 -8.57 -4.12 -12.34
CA MET A 25 -7.60 -3.05 -12.15
C MET A 25 -6.70 -2.91 -13.38
N LEU A 26 -7.13 -2.08 -14.34
CA LEU A 26 -6.27 -1.58 -15.42
C LEU A 26 -5.60 -0.29 -14.97
N ILE A 27 -4.27 -0.26 -15.02
CA ILE A 27 -3.47 0.91 -14.63
C ILE A 27 -2.73 1.44 -15.85
N GLU A 28 -2.94 2.71 -16.15
CA GLU A 28 -2.29 3.40 -17.28
C GLU A 28 -1.23 4.39 -16.78
N GLY A 29 -0.09 4.42 -17.45
CA GLY A 29 1.01 5.35 -17.18
C GLY A 29 1.72 5.79 -18.46
N GLU A 30 2.32 6.98 -18.41
CA GLU A 30 3.17 7.48 -19.51
C GLU A 30 4.44 6.63 -19.69
N ASN A 31 4.84 5.93 -18.64
CA ASN A 31 5.94 4.98 -18.64
C ASN A 31 5.70 3.94 -17.54
N LEU A 32 6.53 2.89 -17.54
CA LEU A 32 6.42 1.78 -16.59
C LEU A 32 6.50 2.27 -15.14
N VAL A 33 7.41 3.19 -14.83
CA VAL A 33 7.59 3.74 -13.47
C VAL A 33 6.30 4.38 -12.98
N LYS A 34 5.70 5.31 -13.74
CA LYS A 34 4.44 5.96 -13.37
C LYS A 34 3.28 4.98 -13.25
N ALA A 35 3.21 3.98 -14.12
CA ALA A 35 2.19 2.93 -14.03
C ALA A 35 2.36 2.13 -12.72
N THR A 36 3.58 1.73 -12.36
CA THR A 36 3.85 0.99 -11.13
C THR A 36 3.55 1.80 -9.86
N GLU A 37 3.90 3.10 -9.83
CA GLU A 37 3.58 3.99 -8.70
C GLU A 37 2.07 4.16 -8.51
N LYS A 38 1.32 4.31 -9.60
CA LYS A 38 -0.15 4.39 -9.57
C LYS A 38 -0.76 3.08 -9.06
N ALA A 39 -0.26 1.94 -9.55
CA ALA A 39 -0.69 0.63 -9.10
C ALA A 39 -0.47 0.45 -7.60
N GLU A 40 0.73 0.76 -7.10
CA GLU A 40 1.03 0.66 -5.66
C GLU A 40 0.10 1.54 -4.83
N LYS A 41 -0.13 2.78 -5.23
CA LYS A 41 -1.03 3.70 -4.52
C LYS A 41 -2.47 3.21 -4.53
N GLN A 42 -2.96 2.67 -5.65
CA GLN A 42 -4.35 2.23 -5.78
C GLN A 42 -4.61 0.95 -4.99
N ILE A 43 -3.69 0.00 -5.04
CA ILE A 43 -3.77 -1.25 -4.28
C ILE A 43 -3.69 -0.97 -2.77
N THR A 44 -2.72 -0.15 -2.35
CA THR A 44 -2.57 0.20 -0.93
C THR A 44 -3.78 0.98 -0.39
N ALA A 45 -4.44 1.80 -1.22
CA ALA A 45 -5.66 2.51 -0.84
C ALA A 45 -6.88 1.59 -0.65
N GLN A 46 -6.95 0.45 -1.32
CA GLN A 46 -8.02 -0.53 -1.12
C GLN A 46 -7.90 -1.26 0.23
N GLY A 47 -6.70 -1.30 0.82
CA GLY A 47 -6.45 -1.89 2.14
C GLY A 47 -6.58 -3.42 2.19
N ASN A 48 -6.96 -4.07 1.09
CA ASN A 48 -7.05 -5.52 1.00
C ASN A 48 -6.03 -6.04 -0.03
N LEU A 49 -5.06 -6.80 0.45
CA LEU A 49 -3.97 -7.36 -0.35
C LEU A 49 -4.13 -8.89 -0.40
N PRO A 50 -4.70 -9.47 -1.47
CA PRO A 50 -4.88 -10.92 -1.62
C PRO A 50 -3.54 -11.66 -1.60
N GLU A 51 -3.56 -12.98 -1.52
CA GLU A 51 -2.33 -13.78 -1.70
C GLU A 51 -1.84 -13.66 -3.16
N PRO A 52 -0.55 -13.37 -3.39
CA PRO A 52 -0.04 -13.25 -4.75
C PRO A 52 -0.16 -14.54 -5.53
N SER A 53 -0.67 -14.47 -6.76
CA SER A 53 -0.71 -15.62 -7.66
C SER A 53 0.68 -15.98 -8.16
N VAL A 54 0.87 -17.27 -8.46
CA VAL A 54 2.04 -17.75 -9.19
C VAL A 54 1.75 -17.59 -10.68
N MET A 55 2.37 -16.62 -11.34
CA MET A 55 2.22 -16.46 -12.79
C MET A 55 3.11 -17.44 -13.55
N ASN A 56 2.48 -18.30 -14.36
CA ASN A 56 3.15 -19.15 -15.33
C ASN A 56 3.13 -18.45 -16.70
N ASN A 57 4.27 -18.39 -17.38
CA ASN A 57 4.50 -17.70 -18.67
C ASN A 57 3.70 -18.24 -19.87
N ASN A 58 2.73 -19.14 -19.67
CA ASN A 58 2.18 -19.95 -20.75
C ASN A 58 1.11 -19.24 -21.60
N HIS A 59 0.77 -17.97 -21.29
CA HIS A 59 -0.36 -17.25 -21.92
C HIS A 59 -0.05 -15.81 -22.34
N LEU A 60 1.22 -15.42 -22.48
CA LEU A 60 1.55 -14.07 -22.95
C LEU A 60 1.29 -13.93 -24.45
N VAL A 61 0.65 -12.82 -24.83
CA VAL A 61 0.50 -12.42 -26.24
C VAL A 61 1.73 -11.63 -26.68
N GLU A 62 1.99 -11.58 -27.99
CA GLU A 62 3.08 -10.79 -28.55
C GLU A 62 2.94 -9.31 -28.16
N GLY A 63 3.99 -8.75 -27.54
CA GLY A 63 3.99 -7.38 -27.01
C GLY A 63 3.63 -7.25 -25.53
N GLU A 64 3.29 -8.35 -24.85
CA GLU A 64 3.09 -8.40 -23.40
C GLU A 64 4.34 -8.89 -22.66
N HIS A 65 4.57 -8.32 -21.49
CA HIS A 65 5.71 -8.64 -20.65
C HIS A 65 5.29 -8.77 -19.19
N ILE A 66 5.89 -9.73 -18.48
CA ILE A 66 5.64 -9.91 -17.04
C ILE A 66 6.66 -9.11 -16.24
N ILE A 67 6.16 -8.39 -15.24
CA ILE A 67 6.96 -7.74 -14.22
C ILE A 67 6.51 -8.21 -12.84
N MET A 68 7.45 -8.15 -11.90
CA MET A 68 7.17 -8.38 -10.49
C MET A 68 7.00 -7.03 -9.81
N LEU A 69 5.80 -6.74 -9.32
CA LEU A 69 5.46 -5.51 -8.62
C LEU A 69 5.59 -5.71 -7.11
N PRO A 70 6.63 -5.15 -6.46
CA PRO A 70 6.67 -5.09 -5.01
C PRO A 70 5.63 -4.09 -4.53
N ILE A 71 4.65 -4.56 -3.78
CA ILE A 71 3.65 -3.72 -3.12
C ILE A 71 3.92 -3.73 -1.63
N ASN A 72 4.23 -2.54 -1.10
CA ASN A 72 4.38 -2.36 0.32
C ASN A 72 3.13 -1.70 0.88
N GLU A 73 2.37 -2.46 1.66
CA GLU A 73 1.20 -1.99 2.43
C GLU A 73 1.49 -0.71 3.25
N TYR A 74 2.76 -0.48 3.58
CA TYR A 74 3.22 0.66 4.36
C TYR A 74 3.70 1.87 3.54
N ALA A 75 3.87 1.77 2.21
CA ALA A 75 4.39 2.86 1.37
C ALA A 75 3.43 4.06 1.31
N GLY A 76 2.13 3.85 1.56
CA GLY A 76 1.13 4.91 1.65
C GLY A 76 1.08 5.67 2.99
N LYS A 77 1.88 5.29 4.00
CA LYS A 77 1.94 6.04 5.26
C LYS A 77 2.66 7.36 5.03
N SER A 78 1.90 8.36 4.61
CA SER A 78 2.35 9.74 4.51
C SER A 78 3.11 10.13 5.79
N THR A 79 4.34 10.61 5.64
CA THR A 79 5.14 11.21 6.72
C THR A 79 4.51 12.50 7.27
N LYS A 80 3.40 12.96 6.67
CA LYS A 80 2.63 14.10 7.13
C LYS A 80 1.99 13.80 8.49
N ARG A 81 2.62 14.33 9.55
CA ARG A 81 2.06 14.29 10.91
C ARG A 81 0.89 15.27 10.99
N ILE A 82 -0.30 14.75 11.33
CA ILE A 82 -1.49 15.56 11.56
C ILE A 82 -1.67 15.72 13.07
N ARG A 83 -1.66 16.97 13.56
CA ARG A 83 -1.95 17.26 14.97
C ARG A 83 -3.43 16.98 15.24
N ARG A 84 -3.70 16.16 16.25
CA ARG A 84 -5.05 15.87 16.76
C ARG A 84 -5.13 16.25 18.23
N ASN A 85 -6.24 16.87 18.63
CA ASN A 85 -6.57 17.07 20.04
C ASN A 85 -7.35 15.83 20.50
N VAL A 86 -6.90 15.19 21.58
CA VAL A 86 -7.52 13.98 22.14
C VAL A 86 -7.87 14.22 23.61
N THR A 87 -8.99 13.66 24.05
CA THR A 87 -9.39 13.68 25.46
C THR A 87 -8.97 12.37 26.11
N ILE A 88 -8.18 12.46 27.17
CA ILE A 88 -7.73 11.31 27.97
C ILE A 88 -8.03 11.56 29.45
N PRO A 89 -8.24 10.50 30.25
CA PRO A 89 -8.33 10.63 31.70
C PRO A 89 -7.13 11.36 32.31
N GLN A 90 -7.38 12.19 33.32
CA GLN A 90 -6.35 13.01 33.97
C GLN A 90 -5.15 12.18 34.47
N TYR A 91 -5.42 11.03 35.09
CA TYR A 91 -4.36 10.18 35.64
C TYR A 91 -3.37 9.70 34.57
N LEU A 92 -3.83 9.42 33.34
CA LEU A 92 -2.94 9.00 32.24
C LEU A 92 -2.04 10.15 31.76
N ASN A 93 -2.58 11.36 31.70
CA ASN A 93 -1.80 12.54 31.35
C ASN A 93 -0.70 12.81 32.38
N ASP A 94 -1.03 12.70 33.66
CA ASP A 94 -0.10 12.98 34.75
C ASP A 94 1.00 11.93 34.81
N TRP A 95 0.66 10.65 34.63
CA TRP A 95 1.64 9.58 34.49
C TRP A 95 2.55 9.76 33.28
N ALA A 96 2.00 10.12 32.11
CA ALA A 96 2.80 10.36 30.92
C ALA A 96 3.82 11.50 31.13
N LYS A 97 3.42 12.57 31.82
CA LYS A 97 4.31 13.68 32.18
C LYS A 97 5.41 13.26 33.16
N GLN A 98 5.05 12.51 34.21
CA GLN A 98 6.01 12.06 35.23
C GLN A 98 7.04 11.09 34.67
N THR A 99 6.62 10.23 33.74
CA THR A 99 7.47 9.19 33.13
C THR A 99 8.17 9.64 31.84
N GLY A 100 7.84 10.84 31.33
CA GLY A 100 8.41 11.37 30.08
C GLY A 100 7.96 10.64 28.81
N ILE A 101 6.83 9.92 28.87
CA ILE A 101 6.31 9.16 27.73
C ILE A 101 5.78 10.09 26.64
N ASN A 102 6.13 9.79 25.39
CA ASN A 102 5.59 10.49 24.24
C ASN A 102 4.17 9.99 23.90
N VAL A 103 3.15 10.73 24.35
CA VAL A 103 1.74 10.41 24.12
C VAL A 103 1.40 10.27 22.63
N SER A 104 2.01 11.10 21.76
CA SER A 104 1.77 11.00 20.31
C SER A 104 2.28 9.69 19.74
N GLN A 105 3.43 9.21 20.21
CA GLN A 105 4.01 7.95 19.76
C GLN A 105 3.16 6.76 20.21
N ILE A 106 2.79 6.72 21.49
CA ILE A 106 1.93 5.65 22.04
C ILE A 106 0.58 5.61 21.33
N LEU A 107 -0.02 6.77 21.04
CA LEU A 107 -1.26 6.83 20.28
C LEU A 107 -1.09 6.26 18.86
N THR A 108 0.00 6.61 18.18
CA THR A 108 0.30 6.06 16.84
C THR A 108 0.48 4.54 16.89
N GLU A 109 1.26 4.02 17.83
CA GLU A 109 1.50 2.58 17.99
C GLU A 109 0.21 1.81 18.32
N ALA A 110 -0.63 2.37 19.20
CA ALA A 110 -1.90 1.76 19.57
C ALA A 110 -2.89 1.73 18.39
N LEU A 111 -2.98 2.81 17.63
CA LEU A 111 -3.80 2.86 16.42
C LEU A 111 -3.29 1.88 15.36
N ASP A 112 -1.98 1.88 15.11
CA ASP A 112 -1.35 0.92 14.19
C ASP A 112 -1.65 -0.52 14.60
N LYS A 113 -1.48 -0.86 15.87
CA LYS A 113 -1.78 -2.22 16.37
C LYS A 113 -3.25 -2.58 16.20
N LYS A 114 -4.16 -1.64 16.48
CA LYS A 114 -5.61 -1.86 16.36
C LYS A 114 -6.03 -2.10 14.91
N PHE A 115 -5.49 -1.33 13.96
CA PHE A 115 -5.85 -1.47 12.54
C PHE A 115 -5.04 -2.55 11.81
N LYS A 116 -3.88 -2.99 12.34
CA LYS A 116 -3.15 -4.16 11.86
C LYS A 116 -3.81 -5.51 12.23
N THR A 117 -4.76 -5.50 13.17
CA THR A 117 -5.44 -6.70 13.69
C THR A 117 -6.93 -6.67 13.34
N SER A 118 -7.26 -6.40 12.07
CA SER A 118 -8.56 -6.79 11.51
C SER A 118 -8.29 -7.99 10.61
N GLU A 119 -8.53 -9.17 11.19
CA GLU A 119 -8.74 -10.43 10.47
C GLU A 119 -9.99 -10.35 9.57
#